data_AF-A0A9D6Q3E1-F1
#
_entry.id   AF-A0A9D6Q3E1-F1
#
_cell.length_a   1.000
_cell.length_b   1.000
_cell.length_c   1.000
_cell.angle_alpha   90.00
_cell.angle_beta   90.00
_cell.angle_gamma   90.00
#
_symmetry.space_group_name_H-M   'P 1'
#
loop_
_entity.id
_entity.type
_entity.pdbx_description
1 polymer ?
#
loop_
_entity_poly.entity_id
_entity_poly.type
_entity_poly.pdbx_seq_one_letter_code
_entity_poly.pdbx_strand_id
1 'polypeptide(L)'
;MMRVGFFLGVTFFLLVFFASDVRSEDSERKGVPPVLKGNLSALKADPGGRVVDPMEEIPQAPRFPYNSLGRRDPFLSFVQPADHVSKNLPPLQQVALSQLKVIGVAWGGGEYSAMVQTPGGKSYPVKRGTKIGTNQGRVKGIGAKEVIVEEPYLNIFGRTDLKEVVMKLYSKKEGVE
;
A
#
# COMPACT_ATOMS: atom_id res chain seq x y z
N MET A 1 44.87 3.78 -34.69
CA MET A 1 44.14 2.93 -35.67
C MET A 1 42.78 2.59 -35.10
N MET A 2 41.74 3.43 -35.18
CA MET A 2 40.93 3.81 -36.36
C MET A 2 40.38 2.61 -37.15
N ARG A 3 39.09 2.31 -36.92
CA ARG A 3 38.19 1.81 -37.96
C ARG A 3 36.94 2.68 -37.95
N VAL A 4 36.76 3.37 -39.07
CA VAL A 4 35.74 4.38 -39.38
C VAL A 4 34.89 3.84 -40.52
N GLY A 5 33.60 4.19 -40.53
CA GLY A 5 32.70 4.18 -41.70
C GLY A 5 31.60 3.12 -41.61
N PHE A 6 30.37 3.31 -42.11
CA PHE A 6 29.65 4.39 -42.79
C PHE A 6 28.18 3.89 -42.98
N PHE A 7 27.28 4.66 -43.62
CA PHE A 7 25.83 4.43 -43.91
C PHE A 7 24.86 5.02 -42.86
N LEU A 8 24.20 6.18 -43.01
CA LEU A 8 23.52 6.88 -44.13
C LEU A 8 22.21 6.20 -44.60
N GLY A 9 21.08 6.91 -44.41
CA GLY A 9 19.73 6.64 -44.95
C GLY A 9 18.81 5.94 -43.93
N VAL A 10 17.56 6.32 -43.68
CA VAL A 10 16.54 6.93 -44.56
C VAL A 10 15.51 7.66 -43.69
N THR A 11 15.20 8.90 -44.07
CA THR A 11 14.02 9.67 -43.69
C THR A 11 12.75 9.14 -44.37
N PHE A 12 11.60 9.29 -43.69
CA PHE A 12 10.25 9.52 -44.25
C PHE A 12 9.28 8.32 -44.38
N PHE A 13 8.27 8.22 -43.50
CA PHE A 13 6.93 7.70 -43.84
C PHE A 13 5.81 8.21 -42.89
N LEU A 14 5.21 9.34 -43.27
CA LEU A 14 3.77 9.63 -43.43
C LEU A 14 2.69 8.98 -42.49
N LEU A 15 2.15 9.80 -41.58
CA LEU A 15 0.74 10.21 -41.39
C LEU A 15 -0.38 9.18 -41.71
N VAL A 16 -1.23 8.78 -40.73
CA VAL A 16 -2.71 8.66 -40.86
C VAL A 16 -3.37 8.61 -39.47
N PHE A 17 -4.36 9.49 -39.33
CA PHE A 17 -5.42 9.56 -38.31
C PHE A 17 -6.02 8.20 -37.92
N PHE A 18 -6.23 7.96 -36.62
CA PHE A 18 -7.30 7.10 -36.14
C PHE A 18 -8.16 7.87 -35.14
N ALA A 19 -9.07 8.67 -35.68
CA ALA A 19 -10.33 8.96 -35.01
C ALA A 19 -11.18 7.69 -35.13
N SER A 20 -11.47 7.04 -34.02
CA SER A 20 -12.51 6.01 -33.92
C SER A 20 -12.98 5.96 -32.47
N ASP A 21 -14.14 6.58 -32.24
CA ASP A 21 -15.26 5.95 -31.53
C ASP A 21 -14.91 5.21 -30.23
N VAL A 22 -14.87 5.95 -29.12
CA VAL A 22 -15.02 5.33 -27.79
C VAL A 22 -16.51 5.03 -27.62
N ARG A 23 -16.84 3.79 -27.96
CA ARG A 23 -18.16 3.20 -27.86
C ARG A 23 -18.54 3.04 -26.39
N SER A 24 -19.78 3.41 -26.14
CA SER A 24 -20.55 3.35 -24.90
C SER A 24 -20.45 2.00 -24.17
N GLU A 25 -20.22 2.04 -22.86
CA GLU A 25 -20.57 0.96 -21.93
C GLU A 25 -21.65 1.47 -20.97
N ASP A 26 -22.89 1.09 -21.26
CA ASP A 26 -24.02 1.15 -20.35
C ASP A 26 -23.76 0.22 -19.16
N SER A 27 -23.66 0.77 -17.95
CA SER A 27 -23.60 -0.01 -16.71
C SER A 27 -24.92 0.09 -15.96
N GLU A 28 -25.73 -0.95 -16.14
CA GLU A 28 -26.99 -1.19 -15.47
C GLU A 28 -26.79 -1.48 -13.97
N ARG A 29 -27.06 -0.50 -13.10
CA ARG A 29 -27.22 -0.73 -11.66
C ARG A 29 -28.68 -0.93 -11.31
N LYS A 30 -29.08 -2.20 -11.25
CA LYS A 30 -30.39 -2.68 -10.79
C LYS A 30 -30.45 -2.67 -9.26
N GLY A 31 -31.44 -1.96 -8.70
CA GLY A 31 -32.19 -2.38 -7.50
C GLY A 31 -31.73 -1.87 -6.12
N VAL A 32 -32.20 -0.68 -5.74
CA VAL A 32 -32.39 -0.30 -4.33
C VAL A 32 -33.85 -0.66 -3.97
N PRO A 33 -34.14 -1.37 -2.86
CA PRO A 33 -35.52 -1.68 -2.50
C PRO A 33 -36.28 -0.40 -2.05
N PRO A 34 -37.56 -0.26 -2.40
CA PRO A 34 -38.36 0.89 -2.04
C PRO A 34 -38.74 0.88 -0.55
N VAL A 35 -38.56 2.03 0.09
CA VAL A 35 -39.04 2.33 1.45
C VAL A 35 -40.56 2.40 1.44
N LEU A 36 -41.22 1.51 2.18
CA LEU A 36 -42.67 1.56 2.40
C LEU A 36 -43.02 2.73 3.34
N LYS A 37 -43.37 3.88 2.77
CA LYS A 37 -44.10 4.94 3.47
C LYS A 37 -45.59 4.57 3.54
N GLY A 38 -45.98 3.99 4.67
CA GLY A 38 -47.38 3.78 5.02
C GLY A 38 -48.09 5.10 5.32
N ASN A 39 -49.23 5.28 4.68
CA ASN A 39 -50.13 6.42 4.68
C ASN A 39 -50.96 6.52 5.98
N LEU A 40 -50.91 7.70 6.62
CA LEU A 40 -51.85 8.14 7.65
C LEU A 40 -53.11 8.69 6.96
N SER A 41 -54.08 7.84 6.64
CA SER A 41 -55.43 8.29 6.23
C SER A 41 -56.44 7.16 6.36
N ALA A 42 -57.09 7.06 7.52
CA ALA A 42 -58.49 6.63 7.67
C ALA A 42 -58.91 6.70 9.16
N LEU A 43 -58.77 7.85 9.80
CA LEU A 43 -59.56 8.16 11.00
C LEU A 43 -60.89 8.76 10.51
N LYS A 44 -61.85 7.88 10.18
CA LYS A 44 -63.26 8.28 10.05
C LYS A 44 -64.01 7.64 11.20
N ALA A 45 -64.40 8.49 12.15
CA ALA A 45 -65.24 8.14 13.28
C ALA A 45 -66.66 7.81 12.79
N ASP A 46 -67.17 6.66 13.22
CA ASP A 46 -68.60 6.33 13.19
C ASP A 46 -69.03 6.09 14.65
N PRO A 47 -70.02 6.82 15.19
CA PRO A 47 -70.43 6.75 16.58
C PRO A 47 -71.48 5.65 16.74
N GLY A 48 -71.05 4.46 17.13
CA GLY A 48 -71.98 3.36 17.37
C GLY A 48 -71.42 2.41 18.40
N GLY A 49 -71.89 2.58 19.65
CA GLY A 49 -71.49 1.80 20.80
C GLY A 49 -71.42 0.31 20.48
N ARG A 50 -70.24 -0.27 20.67
CA ARG A 50 -70.03 -1.70 20.71
C ARG A 50 -69.52 -2.06 22.10
N VAL A 51 -70.33 -2.90 22.72
CA VAL A 51 -70.09 -3.69 23.93
C VAL A 51 -68.63 -4.11 24.03
N VAL A 52 -68.05 -3.92 25.22
CA VAL A 52 -66.72 -4.42 25.57
C VAL A 52 -66.79 -5.95 25.64
N ASP A 53 -66.35 -6.63 24.59
CA ASP A 53 -66.03 -8.05 24.67
C ASP A 53 -64.87 -8.25 25.68
N PRO A 54 -64.86 -9.35 26.46
CA PRO A 54 -63.79 -9.62 27.42
C PRO A 54 -62.42 -9.57 26.74
N MET A 55 -61.50 -8.79 27.33
CA MET A 55 -60.12 -8.63 26.90
C MET A 55 -59.51 -10.00 26.54
N GLU A 56 -59.32 -10.23 25.24
CA GLU A 56 -58.61 -11.40 24.73
C GLU A 56 -57.16 -11.32 25.23
N GLU A 57 -56.74 -12.30 26.04
CA GLU A 57 -55.37 -12.38 26.54
C GLU A 57 -54.41 -12.45 25.34
N ILE A 58 -53.61 -11.39 25.16
CA ILE A 58 -52.56 -11.36 24.14
C ILE A 58 -51.65 -12.57 24.41
N PRO A 59 -51.50 -13.52 23.48
CA PRO A 59 -50.65 -14.68 23.70
C PRO A 59 -49.25 -14.18 24.02
N GLN A 60 -48.78 -14.50 25.23
CA GLN A 60 -47.46 -14.08 25.68
C GLN A 60 -46.44 -14.64 24.71
N ALA A 61 -45.77 -13.76 23.97
CA ALA A 61 -44.77 -14.16 22.99
C ALA A 61 -43.73 -15.04 23.68
N PRO A 62 -43.29 -16.15 23.04
CA PRO A 62 -42.32 -17.05 23.65
C PRO A 62 -41.06 -16.26 24.03
N ARG A 63 -40.66 -16.39 25.30
CA ARG A 63 -39.41 -15.80 25.78
C ARG A 63 -38.25 -16.58 25.18
N PHE A 64 -37.43 -15.94 24.34
CA PHE A 64 -36.22 -16.55 23.79
C PHE A 64 -35.05 -16.30 24.75
N PRO A 65 -34.60 -17.31 25.52
CA PRO A 65 -33.43 -17.14 26.38
C PRO A 65 -32.19 -16.94 25.51
N TYR A 66 -31.42 -15.88 25.82
CA TYR A 66 -30.17 -15.61 25.13
C TYR A 66 -29.09 -16.60 25.61
N ASN A 67 -28.56 -17.43 24.71
CA ASN A 67 -27.44 -18.33 24.99
C ASN A 67 -26.17 -17.83 24.29
N SER A 68 -25.17 -17.45 25.09
CA SER A 68 -23.86 -16.98 24.63
C SER A 68 -22.85 -18.11 24.43
N LEU A 69 -23.14 -19.35 24.88
CA LEU A 69 -22.20 -20.46 24.80
C LEU A 69 -21.92 -20.86 23.35
N GLY A 70 -20.63 -20.91 22.99
CA GLY A 70 -20.17 -21.29 21.64
C GLY A 70 -20.24 -20.17 20.59
N ARG A 71 -20.72 -18.96 20.94
CA ARG A 71 -20.69 -17.80 20.05
C ARG A 71 -19.42 -16.98 20.28
N ARG A 72 -18.91 -16.34 19.23
CA ARG A 72 -17.80 -15.39 19.35
C ARG A 72 -18.19 -14.29 20.33
N ASP A 73 -17.28 -13.95 21.24
CA ASP A 73 -17.49 -12.90 22.21
C ASP A 73 -17.81 -11.56 21.49
N PRO A 74 -18.98 -10.95 21.76
CA PRO A 74 -19.40 -9.71 21.09
C PRO A 74 -18.52 -8.50 21.43
N PHE A 75 -17.65 -8.62 22.44
CA PHE A 75 -16.71 -7.57 22.85
C PHE A 75 -15.28 -7.83 22.37
N LEU A 76 -15.02 -9.01 21.80
CA LEU A 76 -13.76 -9.24 21.09
C LEU A 76 -13.86 -8.61 19.70
N SER A 77 -13.04 -7.58 19.47
CA SER A 77 -12.92 -6.91 18.18
C SER A 77 -12.76 -7.93 17.04
N PHE A 78 -13.45 -7.68 15.92
CA PHE A 78 -13.28 -8.48 14.71
C PHE A 78 -11.87 -8.33 14.14
N VAL A 79 -11.32 -7.13 14.26
CA VAL A 79 -10.03 -6.73 13.72
C VAL A 79 -8.94 -7.17 14.69
N GLN A 80 -8.24 -8.25 14.34
CA GLN A 80 -6.93 -8.52 14.94
C GLN A 80 -6.02 -7.36 14.51
N PRO A 81 -5.36 -6.64 15.44
CA PRO A 81 -4.33 -5.71 15.04
C PRO A 81 -3.29 -6.53 14.27
N ALA A 82 -3.19 -6.31 12.96
CA ALA A 82 -2.07 -6.84 12.19
C ALA A 82 -0.83 -6.44 12.97
N ASP A 83 0.01 -7.41 13.35
CA ASP A 83 1.22 -7.17 14.13
C ASP A 83 1.92 -5.96 13.52
N HIS A 84 1.75 -4.80 14.18
CA HIS A 84 2.26 -3.55 13.66
C HIS A 84 3.76 -3.70 13.71
N VAL A 85 4.36 -3.96 12.56
CA VAL A 85 5.80 -4.14 12.35
C VAL A 85 6.51 -3.07 13.17
N SER A 86 7.00 -3.51 14.33
CA SER A 86 7.76 -2.81 15.37
C SER A 86 7.79 -1.27 15.26
N LYS A 87 7.10 -0.59 16.18
CA LYS A 87 7.15 0.87 16.46
C LYS A 87 8.55 1.46 16.73
N ASN A 88 9.64 0.71 16.54
CA ASN A 88 11.00 1.15 16.83
C ASN A 88 12.01 0.70 15.76
N LEU A 89 11.62 0.67 14.49
CA LEU A 89 12.55 0.44 13.39
C LEU A 89 13.59 1.57 13.35
N PRO A 90 14.88 1.25 13.15
CA PRO A 90 15.91 2.24 12.84
C PRO A 90 15.49 3.15 11.69
N PRO A 91 15.85 4.45 11.73
CA PRO A 91 15.44 5.41 10.70
C PRO A 91 15.80 4.99 9.26
N LEU A 92 16.94 4.29 9.08
CA LEU A 92 17.37 3.78 7.77
C LEU A 92 16.49 2.65 7.22
N GLN A 93 15.72 1.96 8.08
CA GLN A 93 14.81 0.89 7.67
C GLN A 93 13.38 1.39 7.40
N GLN A 94 13.07 2.63 7.73
CA GLN A 94 11.77 3.25 7.48
C GLN A 94 11.67 3.89 6.08
N VAL A 95 12.81 4.00 5.38
CA VAL A 95 12.94 4.71 4.11
C VAL A 95 13.34 3.73 3.03
N ALA A 96 12.77 3.82 1.83
CA ALA A 96 13.13 2.98 0.69
C ALA A 96 14.54 3.32 0.17
N LEU A 97 15.29 2.34 -0.36
CA LEU A 97 16.65 2.56 -0.87
C LEU A 97 16.74 3.65 -1.95
N SER A 98 15.70 3.79 -2.78
CA SER A 98 15.63 4.80 -3.84
C SER A 98 15.65 6.24 -3.32
N GLN A 99 15.23 6.46 -2.07
CA GLN A 99 15.21 7.77 -1.43
C GLN A 99 16.48 8.05 -0.61
N LEU A 100 17.28 7.01 -0.35
CA LEU A 100 18.53 7.13 0.38
C LEU A 100 19.65 7.58 -0.55
N LYS A 101 20.55 8.42 -0.04
CA LYS A 101 21.69 8.95 -0.80
C LYS A 101 22.98 8.61 -0.08
N VAL A 102 23.94 8.03 -0.78
CA VAL A 102 25.30 7.86 -0.25
C VAL A 102 26.01 9.20 -0.37
N ILE A 103 26.39 9.81 0.75
CA ILE A 103 27.02 11.15 0.78
C ILE A 103 28.54 11.09 0.98
N GLY A 104 29.05 9.97 1.49
CA GLY A 104 30.48 9.80 1.74
C GLY A 104 30.84 8.34 1.96
N VAL A 105 32.10 8.02 1.68
CA VAL A 105 32.73 6.75 2.06
C VAL A 105 34.02 7.09 2.78
N ALA A 106 34.22 6.50 3.96
CA ALA A 106 35.43 6.56 4.74
C ALA A 106 36.11 5.19 4.76
N TRP A 107 37.44 5.20 4.76
CA TRP A 107 38.26 4.01 4.99
C TRP A 107 38.92 4.15 6.36
N GLY A 108 38.84 3.11 7.20
CA GLY A 108 39.59 3.07 8.46
C GLY A 108 39.75 1.64 8.98
N GLY A 109 40.91 1.31 9.55
CA GLY A 109 41.12 0.03 10.22
C GLY A 109 41.01 -1.21 9.32
N GLY A 110 41.19 -1.05 7.99
CA GLY A 110 41.06 -2.13 7.01
C GLY A 110 39.64 -2.37 6.51
N GLU A 111 38.66 -1.57 6.96
CA GLU A 111 37.27 -1.66 6.51
C GLU A 111 36.78 -0.34 5.92
N TYR A 112 35.83 -0.45 4.99
CA TYR A 112 35.09 0.69 4.47
C TYR A 112 33.82 0.93 5.30
N SER A 113 33.51 2.20 5.55
CA SER A 113 32.25 2.65 6.13
C SER A 113 31.64 3.72 5.21
N ALA A 114 30.34 3.69 5.01
CA ALA A 114 29.65 4.70 4.19
C ALA A 114 28.75 5.56 5.07
N MET A 115 28.51 6.79 4.64
CA MET A 115 27.54 7.70 5.23
C MET A 115 26.33 7.77 4.30
N VAL A 116 25.16 7.40 4.81
CA VAL A 116 23.90 7.40 4.06
C VAL A 116 22.96 8.44 4.63
N GLN A 117 22.47 9.33 3.77
CA GLN A 117 21.51 10.36 4.09
C GLN A 117 20.08 9.91 3.75
N THR A 118 19.19 10.13 4.71
CA THR A 118 17.74 9.98 4.56
C THR A 118 17.12 11.20 3.89
N PRO A 119 15.94 11.09 3.26
CA PRO A 119 15.22 12.25 2.70
C PRO A 119 14.89 13.32 3.75
N GLY A 120 14.85 12.95 5.04
CA GLY A 120 14.73 13.88 6.16
C GLY A 120 16.02 14.65 6.49
N GLY A 121 17.06 14.57 5.66
CA GLY A 121 18.33 15.28 5.81
C GLY A 121 19.31 14.68 6.82
N LYS A 122 18.84 13.78 7.71
CA LYS A 122 19.68 13.08 8.69
C LYS A 122 20.54 12.03 7.99
N SER A 123 21.82 11.96 8.37
CA SER A 123 22.76 10.97 7.87
C SER A 123 23.22 10.01 8.96
N TYR A 124 23.45 8.75 8.58
CA TYR A 124 23.84 7.68 9.47
C TYR A 124 25.02 6.90 8.87
N PRO A 125 26.00 6.49 9.69
CA PRO A 125 27.07 5.61 9.25
C PRO A 125 26.54 4.18 9.05
N VAL A 126 26.93 3.55 7.95
CA VAL A 126 26.63 2.16 7.64
C VAL A 126 27.91 1.37 7.42
N LYS A 127 27.89 0.11 7.85
CA LYS A 127 28.96 -0.86 7.66
C LYS A 127 28.41 -2.07 6.91
N ARG A 128 29.30 -2.99 6.52
CA ARG A 128 28.89 -4.29 6.00
C ARG A 128 27.95 -4.99 7.00
N GLY A 129 26.83 -5.51 6.51
CA GLY A 129 25.81 -6.18 7.31
C GLY A 129 24.76 -5.25 7.96
N THR A 130 24.90 -3.92 7.87
CA THR A 130 23.87 -2.99 8.35
C THR A 130 22.56 -3.18 7.58
N LYS A 131 21.42 -3.19 8.29
CA LYS A 131 20.09 -3.25 7.69
C LYS A 131 19.66 -1.87 7.21
N ILE A 132 19.12 -1.80 5.99
CA ILE A 132 18.82 -0.55 5.30
C ILE A 132 17.64 -0.79 4.34
N GLY A 133 16.78 0.20 4.15
CA GLY A 133 15.62 0.04 3.27
C GLY A 133 14.39 -0.51 3.98
N THR A 134 13.21 -0.22 3.44
CA THR A 134 11.91 -0.77 3.85
C THR A 134 11.80 -2.27 3.57
N ASN A 135 12.50 -2.75 2.54
CA ASN A 135 12.43 -4.14 2.08
C ASN A 135 13.40 -5.06 2.83
N GLN A 136 13.82 -4.68 4.04
CA GLN A 136 14.80 -5.45 4.84
C GLN A 136 16.14 -5.67 4.12
N GLY A 137 16.59 -4.67 3.34
CA GLY A 137 17.88 -4.72 2.67
C GLY A 137 19.05 -4.81 3.65
N ARG A 138 20.16 -5.37 3.19
CA ARG A 138 21.40 -5.52 3.96
C ARG A 138 22.59 -5.06 3.13
N VAL A 139 23.53 -4.35 3.75
CA VAL A 139 24.75 -3.91 3.06
C VAL A 139 25.66 -5.13 2.83
N LYS A 140 25.80 -5.55 1.56
CA LYS A 140 26.68 -6.64 1.14
C LYS A 140 28.14 -6.22 1.15
N GLY A 141 28.42 -4.99 0.72
CA GLY A 141 29.76 -4.42 0.65
C GLY A 141 29.76 -2.91 0.45
N ILE A 142 30.90 -2.29 0.73
CA ILE A 142 31.13 -0.85 0.56
C ILE A 142 32.44 -0.71 -0.22
N GLY A 143 32.36 -0.06 -1.37
CA GLY A 143 33.51 0.30 -2.20
C GLY A 143 33.84 1.78 -2.08
N ALA A 144 34.91 2.23 -2.76
CA ALA A 144 35.39 3.61 -2.67
C ALA A 144 34.38 4.67 -3.14
N LYS A 145 33.47 4.33 -4.05
CA LYS A 145 32.49 5.26 -4.67
C LYS A 145 31.07 4.71 -4.70
N GLU A 146 30.81 3.58 -4.05
CA GLU A 146 29.51 2.92 -4.10
C GLU A 146 29.27 2.03 -2.89
N VAL A 147 28.00 1.79 -2.60
CA VAL A 147 27.52 0.85 -1.57
C VAL A 147 26.66 -0.18 -2.26
N ILE A 148 26.95 -1.45 -2.01
CA ILE A 148 26.23 -2.59 -2.58
C ILE A 148 25.28 -3.13 -1.51
N VAL A 149 23.99 -3.12 -1.81
CA VAL A 149 22.92 -3.57 -0.92
C VAL A 149 22.21 -4.76 -1.54
N GLU A 150 21.93 -5.80 -0.76
CA GLU A 150 21.09 -6.93 -1.14
C GLU A 150 19.69 -6.74 -0.55
N GLU A 151 18.65 -6.78 -1.38
CA GLU A 151 17.25 -6.72 -0.94
C GLU A 151 16.51 -8.00 -1.32
N PRO A 152 15.77 -8.62 -0.39
CA PRO A 152 14.83 -9.68 -0.75
C PRO A 152 13.68 -9.10 -1.57
N TYR A 153 13.34 -9.77 -2.67
CA TYR A 153 12.16 -9.46 -3.48
C TYR A 153 11.33 -10.72 -3.75
N LEU A 154 10.02 -10.54 -3.87
CA LEU A 154 9.12 -11.62 -4.26
C LEU A 154 9.10 -11.74 -5.78
N ASN A 155 9.50 -12.90 -6.29
CA ASN A 155 9.41 -13.18 -7.73
C ASN A 155 7.97 -13.57 -8.13
N ILE A 156 7.70 -13.65 -9.44
CA ILE A 156 6.38 -14.04 -9.98
C ILE A 156 5.94 -15.45 -9.58
N PHE A 157 6.87 -16.28 -9.11
CA PHE A 157 6.64 -17.66 -8.66
C PHE A 157 6.42 -17.75 -7.14
N GLY A 158 6.33 -16.62 -6.43
CA GLY A 158 6.11 -16.57 -4.99
C GLY A 158 7.32 -16.96 -4.13
N ARG A 159 8.54 -17.05 -4.71
CA ARG A 159 9.79 -17.29 -3.97
C ARG A 159 10.48 -15.97 -3.65
N THR A 160 11.18 -15.93 -2.52
CA THR A 160 12.02 -14.79 -2.13
C THR A 160 13.41 -14.93 -2.74
N ASP A 161 13.71 -14.10 -3.72
CA ASP A 161 15.04 -14.00 -4.34
C ASP A 161 15.76 -12.76 -3.83
N LEU A 162 17.09 -12.70 -3.99
CA LEU A 162 17.90 -11.54 -3.59
C LEU A 162 18.22 -10.67 -4.80
N LYS A 163 17.93 -9.38 -4.71
CA LYS A 163 18.28 -8.36 -5.70
C LYS A 163 19.45 -7.54 -5.19
N GLU A 164 20.49 -7.43 -6.01
CA GLU A 164 21.61 -6.54 -5.74
C GLU A 164 21.31 -5.13 -6.27
N VAL A 165 21.44 -4.14 -5.40
CA VAL A 165 21.23 -2.72 -5.69
C VAL A 165 22.53 -1.97 -5.40
N VAL A 166 23.09 -1.35 -6.44
CA VAL A 166 24.31 -0.56 -6.34
C VAL A 166 23.96 0.92 -6.19
N MET A 167 24.29 1.48 -5.03
CA MET A 167 24.07 2.88 -4.70
C MET A 167 25.38 3.65 -4.89
N LYS A 168 25.42 4.53 -5.89
CA LYS A 168 26.61 5.36 -6.16
C LYS A 168 26.71 6.54 -5.20
N LEU A 169 27.94 6.93 -4.90
CA LEU A 169 28.25 8.14 -4.15
C LEU A 169 27.69 9.37 -4.87
N TYR A 170 26.92 10.18 -4.15
CA TYR A 170 26.33 11.40 -4.67
C TYR A 170 27.43 12.45 -4.86
N SER A 171 27.81 12.70 -6.11
CA SER A 171 28.68 13.83 -6.45
C SER A 171 27.81 15.05 -6.71
N LYS A 172 27.98 16.11 -5.90
CA LYS A 172 27.45 17.43 -6.25
C LYS A 172 28.17 17.86 -7.53
N LYS A 173 27.44 18.03 -8.63
CA LYS A 173 27.98 18.71 -9.81
C LYS A 173 28.07 20.17 -9.41
N GLU A 174 29.25 20.63 -9.03
CA GLU A 174 29.52 22.05 -8.91
C GLU A 174 29.33 22.67 -10.29
N GLY A 175 28.36 23.57 -10.41
CA GLY A 175 28.18 24.37 -11.61
C GLY A 175 29.43 25.24 -11.75
N VAL A 176 30.24 24.94 -12.75
CA VAL A 176 31.19 25.91 -13.27
C VAL A 176 30.33 26.88 -14.09
N GLU A 177 29.99 28.01 -13.47
CA GLU A 177 29.51 29.22 -14.15
C GLU A 177 30.70 30.18 -14.32
#